data_AF-A0A948XJZ3-F1
#
_entry.id   AF-A0A948XJZ3-F1
#
_cell.length_a   1.000
_cell.length_b   1.000
_cell.length_c   1.000
_cell.angle_alpha   90.00
_cell.angle_beta   90.00
_cell.angle_gamma   90.00
#
_symmetry.space_group_name_H-M   'P 1'
#
loop_
_entity.id
_entity.type
_entity.pdbx_description
1 polymer ?
#
loop_
_entity_poly.entity_id
_entity_poly.type
_entity_poly.pdbx_seq_one_letter_code
_entity_poly.pdbx_strand_id
1 'polypeptide(L)'
;FFMERVLKIDTNTVDQLVLMVTVASAGLYVFFGWLSDRLGRKPVMLFGMILALVAFFPGFHALTRAANPALAEAQAAAPVTVVADPATCALQFDPIGKAAFSSSCDIAKSVLSNAGVSYGNAAAAPGAVAMVRVGGTEIASVEGAGLDAAALKAARAGVETRIKAALVEAGYPARADPARINMPLVFGILMIFMVAATALYGPQAAALVELFPTRVRYTAMSLPYNIGTGWVGGLLPAASFALVAWSGNIYFGLWYSVAFTAIAAVVALIWLPETKARDLHTIGD
;
A
#
# COMPACT_ATOMS: atom_id res chain seq x y z
N PHE A 1 4.91 -6.77 1.36
CA PHE A 1 3.49 -6.77 1.80
C PHE A 1 2.50 -7.05 0.66
N PHE A 2 2.24 -6.15 -0.30
CA PHE A 2 1.17 -6.34 -1.29
C PHE A 2 1.30 -7.65 -2.09
N MET A 3 2.48 -7.93 -2.65
CA MET A 3 2.74 -9.17 -3.39
C MET A 3 2.51 -10.46 -2.57
N GLU A 4 2.99 -10.50 -1.32
CA GLU A 4 2.89 -11.69 -0.47
C GLU A 4 1.51 -11.85 0.19
N ARG A 5 0.96 -10.76 0.74
CA ARG A 5 -0.24 -10.80 1.58
C ARG A 5 -1.52 -10.65 0.77
N VAL A 6 -1.51 -9.78 -0.25
CA VAL A 6 -2.69 -9.51 -1.07
C VAL A 6 -2.69 -10.40 -2.31
N LEU A 7 -1.59 -10.43 -3.06
CA LEU A 7 -1.49 -11.27 -4.26
C LEU A 7 -1.16 -12.73 -3.96
N LYS A 8 -0.80 -13.05 -2.71
CA LYS A 8 -0.52 -14.42 -2.24
C LYS A 8 0.59 -15.11 -3.01
N ILE A 9 1.58 -14.34 -3.47
CA ILE A 9 2.79 -14.86 -4.08
C ILE A 9 3.65 -15.47 -2.98
N ASP A 10 4.31 -16.59 -3.30
CA ASP A 10 5.26 -17.24 -2.42
C ASP A 10 6.42 -16.30 -2.03
N THR A 11 6.84 -16.35 -0.77
CA THR A 11 7.87 -15.47 -0.21
C THR A 11 9.20 -15.59 -0.95
N ASN A 12 9.64 -16.80 -1.31
CA ASN A 12 10.91 -16.98 -2.02
C ASN A 12 10.88 -16.32 -3.41
N THR A 13 9.74 -16.37 -4.09
CA THR A 13 9.56 -15.67 -5.38
C THR A 13 9.64 -14.16 -5.22
N VAL A 14 9.00 -13.62 -4.18
CA VAL A 14 9.04 -12.18 -3.89
C VAL A 14 10.46 -11.74 -3.52
N ASP A 15 11.16 -12.51 -2.69
CA ASP A 15 12.55 -12.21 -2.29
C ASP A 15 13.48 -12.17 -3.51
N GLN A 16 13.34 -13.11 -4.44
CA GLN A 16 14.12 -13.11 -5.69
C GLN A 16 13.81 -11.89 -6.58
N LEU A 17 12.53 -11.52 -6.73
CA LEU A 17 12.14 -10.32 -7.46
C LEU A 17 12.72 -9.05 -6.83
N VAL A 18 12.60 -8.92 -5.50
CA VAL A 18 13.14 -7.78 -4.75
C VAL A 18 14.65 -7.73 -4.87
N LEU A 19 15.36 -8.86 -4.82
CA LEU A 19 16.81 -8.92 -5.02
C LEU A 19 17.20 -8.42 -6.42
N MET A 20 16.55 -8.91 -7.49
CA MET A 20 16.84 -8.47 -8.86
C MET A 20 16.60 -6.97 -9.04
N VAL A 21 15.47 -6.47 -8.54
CA VAL A 21 15.12 -5.05 -8.60
C VAL A 21 16.11 -4.20 -7.78
N THR A 22 16.58 -4.71 -6.64
CA THR A 22 17.59 -4.03 -5.81
C THR A 22 18.93 -3.91 -6.54
N VAL A 23 19.40 -4.98 -7.18
CA VAL A 23 20.65 -4.94 -7.98
C VAL A 23 20.51 -3.93 -9.12
N ALA A 24 19.39 -3.95 -9.84
CA ALA A 24 19.13 -2.99 -10.91
C ALA A 24 19.05 -1.54 -10.40
N SER A 25 18.55 -1.33 -9.18
CA SER A 25 18.45 0.01 -8.58
C SER A 25 19.80 0.69 -8.39
N ALA A 26 20.88 -0.07 -8.13
CA ALA A 26 22.22 0.49 -7.92
C ALA A 26 22.69 1.31 -9.13
N GLY A 27 22.50 0.78 -10.35
CA GLY A 27 22.82 1.50 -11.57
C GLY A 27 21.92 2.73 -11.78
N LEU A 28 20.63 2.60 -11.44
CA LEU A 28 19.67 3.71 -11.54
C LEU A 28 19.97 4.85 -10.58
N TYR A 29 20.43 4.57 -9.36
CA TYR A 29 20.85 5.61 -8.41
C TYR A 29 21.99 6.46 -8.97
N VAL A 30 23.01 5.82 -9.53
CA VAL A 30 24.15 6.52 -10.17
C VAL A 30 23.66 7.32 -11.38
N PHE A 31 22.82 6.71 -12.22
CA PHE A 31 22.27 7.36 -13.40
C PHE A 31 21.46 8.61 -13.04
N PHE A 32 20.54 8.54 -12.08
CA PHE A 32 19.72 9.69 -11.68
C PHE A 32 20.50 10.75 -10.91
N GLY A 33 21.54 10.37 -10.16
CA GLY A 33 22.50 11.32 -9.61
C GLY A 33 23.19 12.13 -10.70
N TRP A 34 23.80 11.45 -11.67
CA TRP A 34 24.44 12.07 -12.83
C TRP A 34 23.47 12.91 -13.67
N LEU A 35 22.27 12.40 -13.92
CA LEU A 35 21.26 13.11 -14.71
C LEU A 35 20.85 14.40 -14.00
N SER A 36 20.77 14.35 -12.68
CA SER A 36 20.47 15.50 -11.86
C SER A 36 21.60 16.53 -11.83
N ASP A 37 22.88 16.11 -11.91
CA ASP A 37 23.99 17.07 -12.07
C ASP A 37 23.85 17.86 -13.37
N ARG A 38 23.29 17.24 -14.42
CA ARG A 38 23.10 17.87 -15.73
C ARG A 38 21.82 18.69 -15.85
N LEU A 39 20.69 18.19 -15.37
CA LEU A 39 19.38 18.83 -15.52
C LEU A 39 18.99 19.74 -14.35
N GLY A 40 19.49 19.44 -13.14
CA GLY A 40 19.08 20.06 -11.89
C GLY A 40 18.51 19.05 -10.89
N ARG A 41 18.51 19.41 -9.59
CA ARG A 41 17.97 18.57 -8.52
C ARG A 41 16.45 18.51 -8.58
N LYS A 42 15.80 19.67 -8.68
CA LYS A 42 14.35 19.81 -8.57
C LYS A 42 13.61 19.09 -9.70
N PRO A 43 13.95 19.26 -11.00
CA PRO A 43 13.24 18.58 -12.09
C PRO A 43 13.31 17.05 -12.00
N VAL A 44 14.46 16.49 -11.62
CA VAL A 44 14.65 15.03 -11.53
C VAL A 44 13.85 14.46 -10.35
N MET A 45 13.86 15.12 -9.20
CA MET A 45 13.04 14.72 -8.05
C MET A 45 11.54 14.81 -8.34
N LEU A 46 11.09 15.90 -8.99
CA LEU A 46 9.69 16.07 -9.40
C LEU A 46 9.26 15.01 -10.42
N PHE A 47 10.12 14.68 -11.39
CA PHE A 47 9.86 13.59 -12.32
C PHE A 47 9.61 12.27 -11.59
N GLY A 48 10.45 11.90 -10.62
CA GLY A 48 10.26 10.70 -9.81
C GLY A 48 8.93 10.68 -9.07
N MET A 49 8.57 11.78 -8.41
CA MET A 49 7.29 11.90 -7.68
C MET A 49 6.07 11.84 -8.61
N ILE A 50 6.10 12.55 -9.74
CA ILE A 50 5.01 12.56 -10.73
C ILE A 50 4.85 11.17 -11.36
N LEU A 51 5.97 10.53 -11.73
CA LEU A 51 5.93 9.17 -12.26
C LEU A 51 5.32 8.18 -11.26
N ALA A 52 5.67 8.28 -9.97
CA ALA A 52 5.06 7.46 -8.92
C ALA A 52 3.54 7.68 -8.84
N LEU A 53 3.10 8.94 -8.81
CA LEU A 53 1.67 9.30 -8.75
C LEU A 53 0.88 8.72 -9.91
N VAL A 54 1.42 8.84 -11.13
CA VAL A 54 0.79 8.29 -12.35
C VAL A 54 0.81 6.76 -12.31
N ALA A 55 1.89 6.15 -11.80
CA ALA A 55 2.08 4.70 -11.83
C ALA A 55 1.31 3.94 -10.74
N PHE A 56 0.97 4.55 -9.59
CA PHE A 56 0.41 3.82 -8.44
C PHE A 56 -0.82 2.97 -8.80
N PHE A 57 -1.92 3.56 -9.27
CA PHE A 57 -3.12 2.79 -9.60
C PHE A 57 -2.94 1.84 -10.80
N PRO A 58 -2.50 2.29 -11.98
CA PRO A 58 -2.37 1.39 -13.13
C PRO A 58 -1.32 0.29 -12.89
N GLY A 59 -0.22 0.62 -12.21
CA GLY A 59 0.84 -0.32 -11.87
C GLY A 59 0.38 -1.40 -10.92
N PHE A 60 -0.35 -1.07 -9.84
CA PHE A 60 -0.86 -2.09 -8.91
C PHE A 60 -1.97 -2.94 -9.55
N HIS A 61 -2.85 -2.38 -10.38
CA HIS A 61 -3.82 -3.18 -11.14
C HIS A 61 -3.15 -4.12 -12.15
N ALA A 62 -2.14 -3.62 -12.88
CA ALA A 62 -1.36 -4.45 -13.80
C ALA A 62 -0.60 -5.54 -13.04
N LEU A 63 -0.06 -5.24 -11.87
CA LEU A 63 0.64 -6.18 -11.00
C LEU A 63 -0.28 -7.31 -10.55
N THR A 64 -1.53 -7.02 -10.17
CA THR A 64 -2.52 -8.05 -9.83
C THR A 64 -2.78 -8.99 -11.01
N ARG A 65 -3.01 -8.45 -12.21
CA ARG A 65 -3.26 -9.27 -13.41
C ARG A 65 -2.05 -10.10 -13.83
N ALA A 66 -0.85 -9.54 -13.70
CA ALA A 66 0.39 -10.21 -14.07
C ALA A 66 0.84 -11.26 -13.07
N ALA A 67 0.64 -10.99 -11.77
CA ALA A 67 1.18 -11.81 -10.70
C ALA A 67 0.17 -12.78 -10.09
N ASN A 68 -1.13 -12.51 -10.20
CA ASN A 68 -2.17 -13.44 -9.81
C ASN A 68 -3.42 -13.28 -10.70
N PRO A 69 -3.37 -13.75 -11.96
CA PRO A 69 -4.50 -13.65 -12.87
C PRO A 69 -5.74 -14.39 -12.37
N ALA A 70 -5.57 -15.52 -11.67
CA ALA A 70 -6.67 -16.26 -11.06
C ALA A 70 -7.45 -15.42 -10.04
N LEU A 71 -6.75 -14.60 -9.25
CA LEU A 71 -7.40 -13.68 -8.31
C LEU A 71 -8.19 -12.59 -9.06
N ALA A 72 -7.64 -12.04 -10.14
CA ALA A 72 -8.32 -11.04 -10.97
C ALA A 72 -9.58 -11.63 -11.65
N GLU A 73 -9.50 -12.86 -12.15
CA GLU A 73 -10.61 -13.60 -12.74
C GLU A 73 -11.70 -13.89 -11.71
N ALA A 74 -11.33 -14.38 -10.52
CA ALA A 74 -12.28 -14.66 -9.44
C ALA A 74 -13.01 -13.40 -8.96
N GLN A 75 -12.29 -12.27 -8.83
CA GLN A 75 -12.89 -10.98 -8.48
C GLN A 75 -13.90 -10.50 -9.52
N ALA A 76 -13.69 -10.81 -10.80
CA ALA A 76 -14.60 -10.44 -11.87
C ALA A 76 -15.81 -11.40 -11.97
N ALA A 77 -15.60 -12.69 -11.77
CA ALA A 77 -16.64 -13.72 -11.93
C ALA A 77 -17.56 -13.84 -10.70
N ALA A 78 -17.03 -13.67 -9.49
CA ALA A 78 -17.74 -13.88 -8.24
C ALA A 78 -17.51 -12.71 -7.26
N PRO A 79 -18.06 -11.52 -7.54
CA PRO A 79 -17.85 -10.35 -6.69
C PRO A 79 -18.36 -10.60 -5.27
N VAL A 80 -17.58 -10.15 -4.27
CA VAL A 80 -17.95 -10.23 -2.86
C VAL A 80 -18.70 -8.96 -2.46
N THR A 81 -19.77 -9.09 -1.68
CA THR A 81 -20.45 -7.94 -1.07
C THR A 81 -20.67 -8.16 0.42
N VAL A 82 -20.39 -7.16 1.22
CA VAL A 82 -20.72 -7.12 2.65
C VAL A 82 -22.03 -6.36 2.81
N VAL A 83 -23.05 -7.06 3.29
CA VAL A 83 -24.37 -6.52 3.62
C VAL A 83 -24.40 -6.30 5.13
N ALA A 84 -24.36 -5.05 5.59
CA ALA A 84 -24.28 -4.74 7.02
C ALA A 84 -24.97 -3.41 7.34
N ASP A 85 -25.35 -3.23 8.61
CA ASP A 85 -25.80 -1.93 9.11
C ASP A 85 -24.61 -0.95 9.10
N PRO A 86 -24.65 0.12 8.27
CA PRO A 86 -23.57 1.09 8.17
C PRO A 86 -23.19 1.74 9.50
N ALA A 87 -24.14 1.87 10.44
CA ALA A 87 -23.91 2.48 11.75
C ALA A 87 -23.00 1.61 12.65
N THR A 88 -22.91 0.31 12.35
CA THR A 88 -22.10 -0.64 13.12
C THR A 88 -20.70 -0.88 12.53
N CYS A 89 -20.40 -0.33 11.35
CA CYS A 89 -19.13 -0.50 10.69
C CYS A 89 -18.13 0.60 11.09
N ALA A 90 -17.17 0.27 11.95
CA ALA A 90 -16.17 1.22 12.41
C ALA A 90 -15.05 1.43 11.37
N LEU A 91 -14.43 2.61 11.41
CA LEU A 91 -13.14 2.83 10.74
C LEU A 91 -12.06 2.09 11.53
N GLN A 92 -11.49 1.04 10.95
CA GLN A 92 -10.54 0.14 11.62
C GLN A 92 -9.11 0.71 11.70
N PHE A 93 -8.97 1.99 12.01
CA PHE A 93 -7.68 2.62 12.23
C PHE A 93 -7.34 2.58 13.72
N ASP A 94 -6.38 1.74 14.09
CA ASP A 94 -5.85 1.68 15.44
C ASP A 94 -4.31 1.60 15.44
N PRO A 95 -3.64 2.74 15.61
CA PRO A 95 -2.19 2.79 15.62
C PRO A 95 -1.56 2.26 16.93
N ILE A 96 -2.35 2.00 17.97
CA ILE A 96 -1.85 1.59 19.31
C ILE A 96 -2.28 0.16 19.68
N GLY A 97 -3.17 -0.46 18.89
CA GLY A 97 -3.56 -1.87 19.01
C GLY A 97 -4.47 -2.21 20.19
N LYS A 98 -5.24 -1.23 20.68
CA LYS A 98 -6.18 -1.39 21.81
C LYS A 98 -7.63 -1.63 21.40
N ALA A 99 -8.02 -1.25 20.19
CA ALA A 99 -9.38 -1.38 19.70
C ALA A 99 -9.68 -2.84 19.32
N ALA A 100 -10.71 -3.39 19.94
CA ALA A 100 -11.11 -4.77 19.72
C ALA A 100 -11.88 -4.97 18.41
N PHE A 101 -12.47 -3.93 17.79
CA PHE A 101 -13.28 -3.99 16.56
C PHE A 101 -14.21 -5.23 16.51
N SER A 102 -15.12 -5.29 17.47
CA SER A 102 -15.88 -6.50 17.77
C SER A 102 -17.23 -6.60 17.06
N SER A 103 -17.66 -5.57 16.33
CA SER A 103 -18.94 -5.63 15.63
C SER A 103 -18.93 -6.71 14.54
N SER A 104 -20.10 -7.25 14.23
CA SER A 104 -20.23 -8.21 13.14
C SER A 104 -19.75 -7.66 11.79
N CYS A 105 -19.97 -6.36 11.52
CA CYS A 105 -19.45 -5.70 10.32
C CYS A 105 -17.92 -5.63 10.32
N ASP A 106 -17.32 -5.25 11.46
CA ASP A 106 -15.87 -5.10 11.57
C ASP A 106 -15.15 -6.43 11.37
N ILE A 107 -15.68 -7.50 11.96
CA ILE A 107 -15.15 -8.85 11.81
C ILE A 107 -15.21 -9.27 10.35
N ALA A 108 -16.35 -9.12 9.66
CA ALA A 108 -16.48 -9.48 8.25
C ALA A 108 -15.50 -8.70 7.36
N LYS A 109 -15.43 -7.38 7.53
CA LYS A 109 -14.56 -6.49 6.75
C LYS A 109 -13.08 -6.76 7.00
N SER A 110 -12.69 -7.00 8.25
CA SER A 110 -11.29 -7.31 8.60
C SER A 110 -10.84 -8.64 8.01
N VAL A 111 -11.69 -9.67 8.06
CA VAL A 111 -11.40 -10.99 7.47
C VAL A 111 -11.19 -10.87 5.95
N LEU A 112 -12.10 -10.20 5.23
CA LEU A 112 -11.98 -10.02 3.78
C LEU A 112 -10.76 -9.20 3.38
N SER A 113 -10.48 -8.12 4.12
CA SER A 113 -9.32 -7.25 3.88
C SER A 113 -8.00 -7.99 4.13
N ASN A 114 -7.93 -8.79 5.20
CA ASN A 114 -6.79 -9.67 5.49
C ASN A 114 -6.61 -10.78 4.46
N ALA A 115 -7.69 -11.24 3.83
CA ALA A 115 -7.66 -12.21 2.75
C ALA A 115 -7.21 -11.61 1.41
N GLY A 116 -7.04 -10.28 1.31
CA GLY A 116 -6.68 -9.58 0.08
C GLY A 116 -7.82 -9.54 -0.95
N VAL A 117 -9.08 -9.64 -0.50
CA VAL A 117 -10.25 -9.68 -1.38
C VAL A 117 -10.97 -8.33 -1.35
N SER A 118 -11.22 -7.76 -2.52
CA SER A 118 -12.08 -6.57 -2.64
C SER A 118 -13.55 -6.97 -2.53
N TYR A 119 -14.35 -6.12 -1.90
CA TYR A 119 -15.78 -6.31 -1.69
C TYR A 119 -16.56 -5.00 -1.84
N GLY A 120 -17.80 -5.11 -2.30
CA GLY A 120 -18.78 -4.03 -2.25
C GLY A 120 -19.42 -3.91 -0.87
N ASN A 121 -19.92 -2.73 -0.53
CA ASN A 121 -20.71 -2.50 0.68
C ASN A 121 -22.18 -2.29 0.30
N ALA A 122 -23.09 -3.02 0.94
CA ALA A 122 -24.53 -2.86 0.80
C ALA A 122 -25.16 -2.64 2.19
N ALA A 123 -26.14 -1.75 2.28
CA ALA A 123 -26.80 -1.44 3.54
C ALA A 123 -27.78 -2.56 3.93
N ALA A 124 -27.68 -3.03 5.17
CA ALA A 124 -28.69 -3.86 5.81
C ALA A 124 -29.65 -3.01 6.65
N ALA A 125 -30.74 -3.62 7.13
CA ALA A 125 -31.61 -2.99 8.11
C ALA A 125 -30.84 -2.70 9.42
N PRO A 126 -31.20 -1.63 10.17
CA PRO A 126 -30.55 -1.30 11.42
C PRO A 126 -30.53 -2.48 12.41
N GLY A 127 -29.38 -2.75 13.03
CA GLY A 127 -29.20 -3.85 13.98
C GLY A 127 -29.11 -5.25 13.36
N ALA A 128 -29.14 -5.39 12.03
CA ALA A 128 -28.93 -6.68 11.38
C ALA A 128 -27.46 -7.13 11.49
N VAL A 129 -27.25 -8.42 11.78
CA VAL A 129 -25.91 -9.03 11.78
C VAL A 129 -25.34 -8.98 10.36
N ALA A 130 -24.08 -8.55 10.23
CA ALA A 130 -23.44 -8.43 8.93
C ALA A 130 -23.39 -9.78 8.20
N MET A 131 -23.58 -9.75 6.89
CA MET A 131 -23.57 -10.91 6.02
C MET A 131 -22.61 -10.69 4.85
N VAL A 132 -21.76 -11.67 4.58
CA VAL A 132 -20.87 -11.68 3.43
C VAL A 132 -21.50 -12.53 2.34
N ARG A 133 -21.75 -11.94 1.17
CA ARG A 133 -22.15 -12.66 -0.04
C ARG A 133 -20.94 -12.86 -0.92
N VAL A 134 -20.66 -14.11 -1.30
CA VAL A 134 -19.61 -14.47 -2.25
C VAL A 134 -20.31 -15.16 -3.42
N GLY A 135 -20.52 -14.45 -4.53
CA GLY A 135 -21.38 -14.95 -5.60
C GLY A 135 -22.79 -15.25 -5.08
N GLY A 136 -23.22 -16.51 -5.13
CA GLY A 136 -24.52 -16.98 -4.63
C GLY A 136 -24.54 -17.40 -3.15
N THR A 137 -23.38 -17.51 -2.50
CA THR A 137 -23.29 -18.05 -1.13
C THR A 137 -23.37 -16.93 -0.10
N GLU A 138 -24.29 -17.05 0.86
CA GLU A 138 -24.45 -16.09 1.96
C GLU A 138 -23.84 -16.62 3.26
N ILE A 139 -23.03 -15.80 3.92
CA ILE A 139 -22.26 -16.17 5.10
C ILE A 139 -22.52 -15.14 6.19
N ALA A 140 -23.25 -15.52 7.23
CA ALA A 140 -23.47 -14.67 8.39
C ALA A 140 -22.16 -14.43 9.16
N SER A 141 -21.84 -13.19 9.46
CA SER A 141 -20.84 -12.83 10.47
C SER A 141 -21.37 -13.12 11.88
N VAL A 142 -20.59 -12.80 12.91
CA VAL A 142 -20.95 -13.01 14.31
C VAL A 142 -20.81 -11.69 15.05
N GLU A 143 -21.76 -11.38 15.93
CA GLU A 143 -21.64 -10.23 16.81
C GLU A 143 -20.67 -10.54 17.96
N GLY A 144 -19.63 -9.71 18.10
CA GLY A 144 -18.58 -9.91 19.08
C GLY A 144 -18.66 -8.96 20.27
N ALA A 145 -19.60 -8.01 20.27
CA ALA A 145 -19.83 -7.13 21.41
C ALA A 145 -20.11 -7.93 22.70
N GLY A 146 -19.36 -7.64 23.76
CA GLY A 146 -19.49 -8.31 25.06
C GLY A 146 -18.76 -9.65 25.19
N LEU A 147 -18.09 -10.14 24.14
CA LEU A 147 -17.21 -11.30 24.23
C LEU A 147 -15.88 -10.92 24.91
N ASP A 148 -15.32 -11.87 25.67
CA ASP A 148 -13.93 -11.75 26.09
C ASP A 148 -12.95 -11.92 24.92
N ALA A 149 -11.67 -11.62 25.14
CA ALA A 149 -10.66 -11.66 24.09
C ALA A 149 -10.48 -13.06 23.45
N ALA A 150 -10.66 -14.14 24.22
CA ALA A 150 -10.50 -15.50 23.73
C ALA A 150 -11.69 -15.92 22.86
N ALA A 151 -12.90 -15.63 23.32
CA ALA A 151 -14.15 -15.87 22.60
C ALA A 151 -14.23 -15.03 21.32
N LEU A 152 -13.84 -13.75 21.37
CA LEU A 152 -13.78 -12.90 20.17
C LEU A 152 -12.79 -13.44 19.14
N LYS A 153 -11.61 -13.90 19.58
CA LYS A 153 -10.62 -14.52 18.69
C LYS A 153 -11.16 -15.81 18.06
N ALA A 154 -11.84 -16.66 18.83
CA ALA A 154 -12.46 -17.87 18.32
C ALA A 154 -13.59 -17.57 17.32
N ALA A 155 -14.44 -16.58 17.61
CA ALA A 155 -15.51 -16.14 16.72
C ALA A 155 -14.94 -15.63 15.38
N ARG A 156 -13.90 -14.80 15.43
CA ARG A 156 -13.17 -14.33 14.24
C ARG A 156 -12.60 -15.48 13.41
N ALA A 157 -11.95 -16.45 14.05
CA ALA A 157 -11.40 -17.62 13.36
C ALA A 157 -12.50 -18.47 12.70
N GLY A 158 -13.66 -18.60 13.35
CA GLY A 158 -14.82 -19.30 12.80
C GLY A 158 -15.42 -18.59 11.58
N VAL A 159 -15.56 -17.26 11.63
CA VAL A 159 -15.98 -16.45 10.47
C VAL A 159 -14.95 -16.54 9.33
N GLU A 160 -13.67 -16.43 9.66
CA GLU A 160 -12.56 -16.55 8.70
C GLU A 160 -12.57 -17.90 7.97
N THR A 161 -12.78 -18.99 8.71
CA THR A 161 -12.85 -20.34 8.13
C THR A 161 -13.99 -20.46 7.13
N ARG A 162 -15.19 -19.98 7.48
CA ARG A 162 -16.38 -20.03 6.60
C ARG A 162 -16.21 -19.14 5.36
N ILE A 163 -15.70 -17.93 5.54
CA ILE A 163 -15.42 -17.02 4.41
C ILE A 163 -14.36 -17.61 3.48
N LYS A 164 -13.26 -18.15 4.01
CA LYS A 164 -12.22 -18.79 3.20
C LYS A 164 -12.77 -19.98 2.40
N ALA A 165 -13.60 -20.82 3.02
CA ALA A 165 -14.22 -21.95 2.33
C ALA A 165 -15.08 -21.47 1.13
N ALA A 166 -15.94 -20.47 1.35
CA ALA A 166 -16.77 -19.92 0.29
C ALA A 166 -15.96 -19.20 -0.81
N LEU A 167 -14.88 -18.51 -0.44
CA LEU A 167 -13.96 -17.91 -1.41
C LEU A 167 -13.31 -18.98 -2.31
N VAL A 168 -12.87 -20.10 -1.73
CA VAL A 168 -12.29 -21.21 -2.51
C VAL A 168 -13.33 -21.83 -3.44
N GLU A 169 -14.56 -22.04 -2.97
CA GLU A 169 -15.67 -22.53 -3.78
C GLU A 169 -16.00 -21.58 -4.95
N ALA A 170 -15.90 -20.26 -4.70
CA ALA A 170 -16.06 -19.22 -5.72
C ALA A 170 -14.83 -19.02 -6.64
N GLY A 171 -13.79 -19.84 -6.51
CA GLY A 171 -12.62 -19.82 -7.38
C GLY A 171 -11.51 -18.85 -6.97
N TYR A 172 -11.58 -18.23 -5.78
CA TYR A 172 -10.50 -17.39 -5.29
C TYR A 172 -9.27 -18.23 -4.91
N PRO A 173 -8.07 -17.90 -5.42
CA PRO A 173 -6.88 -18.68 -5.14
C PRO A 173 -6.43 -18.52 -3.68
N ALA A 174 -6.07 -19.63 -3.04
CA ALA A 174 -5.41 -19.63 -1.73
C ALA A 174 -3.95 -19.16 -1.80
N ARG A 175 -3.28 -19.40 -2.94
CA ARG A 175 -1.93 -18.93 -3.30
C ARG A 175 -1.88 -18.62 -4.78
N ALA A 176 -1.02 -17.69 -5.19
CA ALA A 176 -0.76 -17.44 -6.61
C ALA A 176 -0.17 -18.70 -7.26
N ASP A 177 -0.68 -19.07 -8.43
CA ASP A 177 -0.14 -20.18 -9.22
C ASP A 177 1.15 -19.75 -9.91
N PRO A 178 2.33 -20.32 -9.56
CA PRO A 178 3.61 -19.93 -10.12
C PRO A 178 3.67 -20.05 -11.65
N ALA A 179 2.93 -21.00 -12.24
CA ALA A 179 2.92 -21.23 -13.68
C ALA A 179 2.19 -20.11 -14.46
N ARG A 180 1.30 -19.38 -13.79
CA ARG A 180 0.53 -18.28 -14.39
C ARG A 180 1.12 -16.90 -14.11
N ILE A 181 2.19 -16.82 -13.32
CA ILE A 181 2.87 -15.55 -13.01
C ILE A 181 3.68 -15.10 -14.23
N ASN A 182 3.34 -13.95 -14.79
CA ASN A 182 4.13 -13.31 -15.83
C ASN A 182 5.32 -12.56 -15.20
N MET A 183 6.40 -13.31 -14.89
CA MET A 183 7.58 -12.76 -14.23
C MET A 183 8.20 -11.56 -14.96
N PRO A 184 8.39 -11.57 -16.31
CA PRO A 184 8.92 -10.41 -17.01
C PRO A 184 8.07 -9.15 -16.84
N LEU A 185 6.75 -9.29 -16.91
CA LEU A 185 5.84 -8.16 -16.74
C LEU A 185 5.83 -7.64 -15.29
N VAL A 186 5.81 -8.55 -14.31
CA VAL A 186 5.93 -8.20 -12.89
C VAL A 186 7.22 -7.42 -12.64
N PHE A 187 8.36 -7.94 -13.10
CA PHE A 187 9.63 -7.26 -12.99
C PHE A 187 9.62 -5.89 -13.67
N GLY A 188 9.10 -5.79 -14.89
CA GLY A 188 8.97 -4.51 -15.62
C GLY A 188 8.14 -3.47 -14.87
N ILE A 189 7.02 -3.89 -14.26
CA ILE A 189 6.18 -3.00 -13.43
C ILE A 189 6.96 -2.53 -12.19
N LEU A 190 7.65 -3.44 -11.49
CA LEU A 190 8.47 -3.08 -10.34
C LEU A 190 9.62 -2.13 -10.73
N MET A 191 10.19 -2.28 -11.93
CA MET A 191 11.20 -1.38 -12.45
C MET A 191 10.67 0.03 -12.71
N ILE A 192 9.42 0.20 -13.13
CA ILE A 192 8.80 1.55 -13.25
C ILE A 192 8.76 2.23 -11.88
N PHE A 193 8.33 1.52 -10.84
CA PHE A 193 8.35 2.05 -9.48
C PHE A 193 9.78 2.31 -8.99
N MET A 194 10.74 1.47 -9.37
CA MET A 194 12.14 1.67 -9.03
C MET A 194 12.76 2.88 -9.72
N VAL A 195 12.40 3.15 -10.99
CA VAL A 195 12.79 4.36 -11.71
C VAL A 195 12.22 5.59 -11.00
N ALA A 196 10.94 5.57 -10.61
CA ALA A 196 10.32 6.66 -9.87
C ALA A 196 11.03 6.92 -8.52
N ALA A 197 11.33 5.85 -7.77
CA ALA A 197 12.02 5.93 -6.49
C ALA A 197 13.46 6.45 -6.66
N THR A 198 14.25 5.86 -7.55
CA THR A 198 15.66 6.24 -7.75
C THR A 198 15.82 7.65 -8.32
N ALA A 199 14.88 8.12 -9.15
CA ALA A 199 14.84 9.52 -9.59
C ALA A 199 14.62 10.50 -8.44
N LEU A 200 13.84 10.12 -7.43
CA LEU A 200 13.64 10.93 -6.22
C LEU A 200 14.85 10.84 -5.28
N TYR A 201 15.28 9.63 -4.94
CA TYR A 201 16.28 9.38 -3.90
C TYR A 201 17.73 9.60 -4.38
N GLY A 202 18.03 9.36 -5.66
CA GLY A 202 19.37 9.53 -6.23
C GLY A 202 19.96 10.93 -6.01
N PRO A 203 19.27 12.01 -6.41
CA PRO A 203 19.75 13.37 -6.16
C PRO A 203 19.51 13.87 -4.73
N GLN A 204 18.73 13.17 -3.90
CA GLN A 204 18.29 13.65 -2.60
C GLN A 204 19.48 13.96 -1.66
N ALA A 205 20.50 13.09 -1.63
CA ALA A 205 21.67 13.31 -0.79
C ALA A 205 22.43 14.59 -1.18
N ALA A 206 22.64 14.82 -2.48
CA ALA A 206 23.29 16.03 -2.99
C ALA A 206 22.45 17.29 -2.75
N ALA A 207 21.15 17.23 -3.05
CA ALA A 207 20.22 18.35 -2.84
C ALA A 207 20.19 18.81 -1.38
N LEU A 208 20.17 17.88 -0.42
CA LEU A 208 20.18 18.22 1.00
C LEU A 208 21.50 18.88 1.43
N VAL A 209 22.63 18.45 0.88
CA VAL A 209 23.96 19.05 1.16
C VAL A 209 24.05 20.48 0.62
N GLU A 210 23.40 20.75 -0.51
CA GLU A 210 23.34 22.05 -1.19
C GLU A 210 22.28 23.01 -0.59
N LEU A 211 21.37 22.52 0.25
CA LEU A 211 20.33 23.32 0.92
C LEU A 211 20.75 23.87 2.28
N PHE A 212 21.58 23.12 3.02
CA PHE A 212 21.88 23.42 4.43
C PHE A 212 23.37 23.74 4.66
N PRO A 213 23.67 24.77 5.49
CA PRO A 213 25.03 25.08 5.88
C PRO A 213 25.66 23.93 6.67
N THR A 214 26.96 23.74 6.50
CA THR A 214 27.75 22.62 7.04
C THR A 214 27.55 22.43 8.55
N ARG A 215 27.43 23.52 9.32
CA ARG A 215 27.27 23.51 10.79
C ARG A 215 25.99 22.85 11.31
N VAL A 216 24.88 22.90 10.55
CA VAL A 216 23.57 22.37 10.97
C VAL A 216 23.08 21.24 10.08
N ARG A 217 23.83 20.92 9.02
CA ARG A 217 23.42 19.99 7.96
C ARG A 217 22.91 18.65 8.50
N TYR A 218 23.63 18.02 9.42
CA TYR A 218 23.23 16.72 9.95
C TYR A 218 21.92 16.78 10.75
N THR A 219 21.78 17.78 11.63
CA THR A 219 20.56 17.99 12.43
C THR A 219 19.36 18.38 11.55
N ALA A 220 19.58 19.27 10.58
CA ALA A 220 18.56 19.72 9.66
C ALA A 220 18.09 18.62 8.69
N MET A 221 18.96 17.67 8.34
CA MET A 221 18.60 16.48 7.54
C MET A 221 17.90 15.41 8.37
N SER A 222 18.40 15.14 9.58
CA SER A 222 17.92 14.00 10.38
C SER A 222 16.50 14.22 10.91
N LEU A 223 16.12 15.46 11.27
CA LEU A 223 14.79 15.75 11.81
C LEU A 223 13.66 15.47 10.78
N PRO A 224 13.68 16.04 9.55
CA PRO A 224 12.70 15.72 8.53
C PRO A 224 12.71 14.23 8.13
N TYR A 225 13.90 13.62 8.07
CA TYR A 225 14.02 12.21 7.73
C TYR A 225 13.31 11.32 8.76
N ASN A 226 13.58 11.49 10.05
CA ASN A 226 12.97 10.68 11.10
C ASN A 226 11.47 10.95 11.26
N ILE A 227 11.03 12.19 11.10
CA ILE A 227 9.59 12.52 11.14
C ILE A 227 8.89 11.88 9.93
N GLY A 228 9.41 12.09 8.72
CA GLY A 228 8.83 11.53 7.50
C GLY A 228 8.81 10.01 7.52
N THR A 229 9.96 9.37 7.72
CA THR A 229 10.06 7.90 7.73
C THR A 229 9.33 7.28 8.92
N GLY A 230 9.43 7.89 10.11
CA GLY A 230 8.82 7.37 11.32
C GLY A 230 7.30 7.48 11.32
N TRP A 231 6.75 8.67 11.06
CA TRP A 231 5.31 8.88 11.13
C TRP A 231 4.62 8.47 9.83
N VAL A 232 5.07 8.99 8.68
CA VAL A 232 4.41 8.70 7.40
C VAL A 232 4.73 7.28 6.94
N GLY A 233 5.99 6.86 7.04
CA GLY A 233 6.36 5.49 6.69
C GLY A 233 5.82 4.45 7.69
N GLY A 234 5.98 4.69 8.99
CA GLY A 234 5.58 3.75 10.03
C GLY A 234 4.08 3.53 10.15
N LEU A 235 3.26 4.57 9.93
CA LEU A 235 1.79 4.46 9.98
C LEU A 235 1.18 3.92 8.68
N LEU A 236 1.95 3.81 7.60
CA LEU A 236 1.45 3.39 6.29
C LEU A 236 0.71 2.05 6.35
N PRO A 237 1.21 0.96 6.98
CA PRO A 237 0.50 -0.32 6.99
C PRO A 237 -0.85 -0.24 7.71
N ALA A 238 -0.91 0.42 8.87
CA ALA A 238 -2.13 0.56 9.66
C ALA A 238 -3.15 1.47 8.95
N ALA A 239 -2.71 2.60 8.41
CA ALA A 239 -3.56 3.52 7.67
C ALA A 239 -4.08 2.88 6.37
N SER A 240 -3.22 2.18 5.64
CA SER A 240 -3.59 1.47 4.40
C SER A 240 -4.61 0.37 4.69
N PHE A 241 -4.40 -0.43 5.75
CA PHE A 241 -5.37 -1.46 6.14
C PHE A 241 -6.73 -0.85 6.50
N ALA A 242 -6.75 0.21 7.33
CA ALA A 242 -7.98 0.88 7.71
C ALA A 242 -8.74 1.44 6.50
N LEU A 243 -8.01 2.03 5.54
CA LEU A 243 -8.57 2.55 4.29
C LEU A 243 -9.16 1.43 3.41
N VAL A 244 -8.49 0.28 3.32
CA VAL A 244 -9.00 -0.90 2.60
C VAL A 244 -10.24 -1.47 3.30
N ALA A 245 -10.21 -1.62 4.62
CA ALA A 245 -11.33 -2.13 5.40
C ALA A 245 -12.54 -1.19 5.34
N TRP A 246 -12.32 0.11 5.32
CA TRP A 246 -13.40 1.10 5.21
C TRP A 246 -14.04 1.09 3.82
N SER A 247 -13.22 1.23 2.77
CA SER A 247 -13.70 1.33 1.39
C SER A 247 -14.19 0.01 0.80
N GLY A 248 -13.65 -1.13 1.27
CA GLY A 248 -13.83 -2.44 0.68
C GLY A 248 -12.95 -2.73 -0.54
N ASN A 249 -12.04 -1.84 -0.91
CA ASN A 249 -11.19 -2.00 -2.09
C ASN A 249 -9.71 -2.10 -1.70
N ILE A 250 -9.05 -3.20 -2.09
CA ILE A 250 -7.62 -3.44 -1.78
C ILE A 250 -6.67 -2.37 -2.32
N TYR A 251 -7.07 -1.67 -3.39
CA TYR A 251 -6.29 -0.59 -4.00
C TYR A 251 -6.50 0.75 -3.29
N PHE A 252 -7.53 0.88 -2.44
CA PHE A 252 -7.82 2.15 -1.77
C PHE A 252 -6.74 2.52 -0.75
N GLY A 253 -6.02 1.53 -0.19
CA GLY A 253 -4.85 1.78 0.65
C GLY A 253 -3.75 2.59 -0.06
N LEU A 254 -3.69 2.54 -1.40
CA LEU A 254 -2.74 3.33 -2.19
C LEU A 254 -2.97 4.84 -2.06
N TRP A 255 -4.19 5.29 -1.71
CA TRP A 255 -4.48 6.70 -1.50
C TRP A 255 -3.64 7.32 -0.39
N TYR A 256 -3.22 6.53 0.60
CA TYR A 256 -2.28 7.00 1.61
C TYR A 256 -0.97 7.46 0.97
N SER A 257 -0.34 6.59 0.18
CA SER A 257 0.90 6.91 -0.55
C SER A 257 0.70 8.03 -1.56
N VAL A 258 -0.39 7.98 -2.33
CA VAL A 258 -0.74 9.02 -3.33
C VAL A 258 -0.87 10.39 -2.67
N ALA A 259 -1.60 10.50 -1.55
CA ALA A 259 -1.81 11.77 -0.88
C ALA A 259 -0.48 12.38 -0.38
N PHE A 260 0.35 11.60 0.31
CA PHE A 260 1.63 12.09 0.82
C PHE A 260 2.63 12.40 -0.30
N THR A 261 2.69 11.58 -1.35
CA THR A 261 3.53 11.88 -2.52
C THR A 261 3.04 13.12 -3.28
N ALA A 262 1.73 13.34 -3.38
CA ALA A 262 1.16 14.54 -4.02
C ALA A 262 1.48 15.80 -3.21
N ILE A 263 1.33 15.74 -1.89
CA ILE A 263 1.75 16.83 -0.99
C ILE A 263 3.25 17.12 -1.17
N ALA A 264 4.09 16.09 -1.16
CA ALA A 264 5.53 16.24 -1.36
C ALA A 264 5.87 16.85 -2.74
N ALA A 265 5.19 16.43 -3.81
CA ALA A 265 5.38 16.95 -5.15
C ALA A 265 4.98 18.43 -5.25
N VAL A 266 3.84 18.81 -4.69
CA VAL A 266 3.37 20.21 -4.65
C VAL A 266 4.33 21.06 -3.81
N VAL A 267 4.73 20.57 -2.65
CA VAL A 267 5.67 21.27 -1.76
C VAL A 267 7.01 21.48 -2.45
N ALA A 268 7.55 20.44 -3.11
CA ALA A 268 8.78 20.55 -3.87
C ALA A 268 8.63 21.48 -5.07
N LEU A 269 7.49 21.49 -5.75
CA LEU A 269 7.25 22.36 -6.89
C LEU A 269 7.28 23.85 -6.48
N ILE A 270 6.68 24.18 -5.34
CA ILE A 270 6.54 25.57 -4.88
C ILE A 270 7.78 26.05 -4.11
N TRP A 271 8.26 25.27 -3.14
CA TRP A 271 9.25 25.74 -2.15
C TRP A 271 10.65 25.17 -2.30
N LEU A 272 10.86 24.07 -3.04
CA LEU A 272 12.22 23.57 -3.27
C LEU A 272 12.90 24.49 -4.30
N PRO A 273 13.98 25.21 -3.94
CA PRO A 273 14.77 25.94 -4.91
C PRO A 273 15.60 24.97 -5.75
N GLU A 274 15.95 25.38 -6.97
CA GLU A 274 16.98 24.67 -7.72
C GLU A 274 18.34 24.99 -7.10
N THR A 275 19.14 23.95 -6.87
CA THR A 275 20.43 24.05 -6.17
C THR A 275 21.62 23.77 -7.08
N LYS A 276 21.38 23.37 -8.33
CA LYS A 276 22.42 23.21 -9.35
C LYS A 276 23.27 24.49 -9.45
N ALA A 277 24.59 24.31 -9.35
CA ALA A 277 25.61 25.36 -9.45
C ALA A 277 25.52 26.47 -8.37
N ARG A 278 24.83 26.22 -7.25
CA ARG A 278 24.89 27.11 -6.08
C ARG A 278 26.24 26.96 -5.38
N ASP A 279 26.89 28.08 -5.07
CA ASP A 279 28.11 28.07 -4.25
C ASP A 279 27.78 27.61 -2.83
N LEU A 280 28.50 26.59 -2.35
CA LEU A 280 28.32 26.01 -1.02
C LEU A 280 28.84 26.94 0.09
N HIS A 281 29.79 27.82 -0.22
CA HIS A 281 30.41 28.72 0.75
C HIS A 281 29.53 29.92 1.09
N THR A 282 28.58 30.25 0.22
CA THR A 282 27.65 31.38 0.42
C THR A 282 26.29 30.94 1.02
N ILE A 283 26.18 29.71 1.52
CA ILE A 283 24.95 29.19 2.11
C ILE A 283 24.86 29.63 3.57
N GLY A 284 24.00 30.62 3.87
CA GLY A 284 23.70 31.05 5.23
C GLY A 284 24.41 32.31 5.72
N ASP A 285 25.05 33.04 4.79
CA ASP A 285 25.31 34.49 4.89
C ASP A 285 24.05 35.29 4.51
#